data_AF-A0A849GHV9-F1
#
_entry.id   AF-A0A849GHV9-F1
#
_cell.length_a   1.000
_cell.length_b   1.000
_cell.length_c   1.000
_cell.angle_alpha   90.00
_cell.angle_beta   90.00
_cell.angle_gamma   90.00
#
_symmetry.space_group_name_H-M   'P 1'
#
loop_
_entity.id
_entity.type
_entity.pdbx_description
1 polymer ?
#
loop_
_entity_poly.entity_id
_entity_poly.type
_entity_poly.pdbx_seq_one_letter_code
_entity_poly.pdbx_strand_id
1 'polypeptide(L)'
;MQIVGERGTGVLELNVRVQDIVANVSPGRLSAAGRGTAFLEASAAATLVIELSDSVSNELLARGVDTSTVEGAAMRQGGEMATRWQGVEELSERWASVARAGVSSLVGSAN
;
A
#
# COMPACT_ATOMS: atom_id res chain seq x y z
N MET A 1 5.50 -19.66 18.39
CA MET A 1 4.84 -19.69 17.06
C MET A 1 5.92 -19.68 15.98
N GLN A 2 5.73 -20.36 14.84
CA GLN A 2 6.73 -20.50 13.76
C GLN A 2 6.08 -20.23 12.40
N ILE A 3 6.84 -19.68 11.44
CA ILE A 3 6.41 -19.56 10.03
C ILE A 3 6.56 -20.93 9.35
N VAL A 4 5.48 -21.41 8.75
CA VAL A 4 5.41 -22.70 8.04
C VAL A 4 4.96 -22.47 6.60
N GLY A 5 5.34 -23.38 5.69
CA GLY A 5 4.95 -23.32 4.28
C GLY A 5 3.68 -24.09 3.93
N GLU A 6 3.16 -24.91 4.85
CA GLU A 6 2.01 -25.80 4.59
C GLU A 6 0.84 -25.45 5.53
N ARG A 7 -0.39 -25.61 5.03
CA ARG A 7 -1.64 -25.41 5.79
C ARG A 7 -1.90 -26.61 6.71
N GLY A 8 -2.67 -26.40 7.77
CA GLY A 8 -3.05 -27.49 8.69
C GLY A 8 -3.67 -27.02 10.00
N THR A 9 -4.08 -27.98 10.82
CA THR A 9 -4.65 -27.70 12.15
C THR A 9 -3.67 -26.87 12.99
N GLY A 10 -4.13 -25.74 13.52
CA GLY A 10 -3.30 -24.83 14.31
C GLY A 10 -2.36 -23.95 13.49
N VAL A 11 -2.47 -23.96 12.15
CA VAL A 11 -1.76 -23.05 11.26
C VAL A 11 -2.67 -21.86 10.94
N LEU A 12 -2.15 -20.66 11.16
CA LEU A 12 -2.78 -19.41 10.74
C LEU A 12 -2.19 -18.94 9.41
N GLU A 13 -3.04 -18.43 8.54
CA GLU A 13 -2.67 -17.83 7.27
C GLU A 13 -2.69 -16.31 7.38
N LEU A 14 -1.59 -15.67 6.97
CA LEU A 14 -1.47 -14.22 6.91
C LEU A 14 -1.57 -13.76 5.45
N ASN A 15 -2.66 -13.08 5.12
CA ASN A 15 -2.88 -12.51 3.79
C ASN A 15 -2.59 -11.01 3.82
N VAL A 16 -1.72 -10.54 2.92
CA VAL A 16 -1.36 -9.13 2.78
C VAL A 16 -1.63 -8.69 1.34
N ARG A 17 -2.45 -7.66 1.17
CA ARG A 17 -2.77 -7.10 -0.15
C ARG A 17 -2.84 -5.59 -0.12
N VAL A 18 -2.46 -4.97 -1.24
CA VAL A 18 -2.72 -3.56 -1.52
C VAL A 18 -3.82 -3.50 -2.57
N GLN A 19 -4.87 -2.72 -2.30
CA GLN A 19 -6.05 -2.60 -3.15
C GLN A 19 -6.54 -1.15 -3.22
N ASP A 20 -7.58 -0.92 -4.03
CA ASP A 20 -8.25 0.37 -4.18
C ASP A 20 -7.27 1.50 -4.54
N ILE A 21 -6.32 1.20 -5.42
CA ILE A 21 -5.30 2.16 -5.87
C ILE A 21 -5.94 3.14 -6.85
N VAL A 22 -6.04 4.40 -6.44
CA VAL A 22 -6.62 5.47 -7.24
C VAL A 22 -5.59 6.58 -7.39
N ALA A 23 -5.22 6.89 -8.64
CA ALA A 23 -4.38 8.03 -8.96
C ALA A 23 -5.21 9.14 -9.60
N ASN A 24 -5.13 10.34 -9.04
CA ASN A 24 -5.80 11.53 -9.55
C ASN A 24 -4.76 12.59 -9.93
N VAL A 25 -4.88 13.12 -11.15
CA VAL A 25 -4.10 14.26 -11.62
C VAL A 25 -5.04 15.45 -11.73
N SER A 26 -4.84 16.43 -10.87
CA SER A 26 -5.68 17.62 -10.85
C SER A 26 -5.28 18.58 -11.98
N PRO A 27 -6.24 19.24 -12.65
CA PRO A 27 -5.93 20.28 -13.64
C PRO A 27 -5.35 21.55 -13.00
N GLY A 28 -5.21 21.59 -11.66
CA GLY A 28 -4.44 22.59 -10.94
C GLY A 28 -3.01 22.63 -11.48
N ARG A 29 -2.68 23.69 -12.20
CA ARG A 29 -1.37 23.86 -12.81
C ARG A 29 -0.40 24.34 -11.72
N LEU A 30 0.61 23.53 -11.42
CA LEU A 30 1.77 23.96 -10.63
C LEU A 30 2.52 25.07 -11.37
N SER A 31 2.71 24.89 -12.69
CA SER A 31 3.23 25.92 -13.60
C SER A 31 3.02 25.52 -15.08
N ALA A 32 3.11 26.49 -15.98
CA ALA A 32 3.17 26.26 -17.43
C ALA A 32 4.62 26.46 -17.92
N ALA A 33 5.16 25.49 -18.66
CA ALA A 33 6.51 25.56 -19.22
C ALA A 33 6.48 25.60 -20.76
N GLY A 34 5.99 26.70 -21.33
CA GLY A 34 6.03 26.92 -22.79
C GLY A 34 5.15 25.97 -23.63
N ARG A 35 5.45 25.85 -24.93
CA ARG A 35 4.60 25.23 -25.97
C ARG A 35 4.18 23.79 -25.60
N GLY A 36 3.00 23.66 -25.00
CA GLY A 36 2.32 22.38 -24.79
C GLY A 36 2.79 21.56 -23.59
N THR A 37 3.59 22.13 -22.67
CA THR A 37 3.93 21.47 -21.41
C THR A 37 3.22 22.09 -20.21
N ALA A 38 2.76 21.25 -19.29
CA ALA A 38 2.14 21.65 -18.04
C ALA A 38 2.62 20.76 -16.89
N PHE A 39 2.99 21.38 -15.77
CA PHE A 39 3.20 20.68 -14.50
C PHE A 39 1.91 20.72 -13.69
N LEU A 40 1.51 19.57 -13.19
CA LEU A 40 0.22 19.32 -12.55
C LEU A 40 0.43 18.68 -11.19
N GLU A 41 -0.45 18.97 -10.26
CA GLU A 41 -0.52 18.22 -8.99
C GLU A 41 -1.08 16.83 -9.24
N ALA A 42 -0.51 15.84 -8.57
CA ALA A 42 -1.00 14.48 -8.57
C ALA A 42 -1.16 14.00 -7.12
N SER A 43 -2.16 13.16 -6.89
CA SER A 43 -2.34 12.43 -5.63
C SER A 43 -2.67 10.99 -5.95
N ALA A 44 -2.20 10.06 -5.12
CA ALA A 44 -2.58 8.66 -5.22
C ALA A 44 -3.00 8.15 -3.85
N ALA A 45 -4.14 7.48 -3.78
CA ALA A 45 -4.60 6.78 -2.59
C ALA A 45 -4.46 5.27 -2.81
N ALA A 46 -4.07 4.56 -1.76
CA ALA A 46 -4.00 3.11 -1.75
C ALA A 46 -4.37 2.56 -0.37
N THR A 47 -4.97 1.36 -0.34
CA THR A 47 -5.38 0.69 0.89
C THR A 47 -4.59 -0.60 1.08
N LEU A 48 -3.87 -0.69 2.19
CA LEU A 48 -3.29 -1.94 2.68
C LEU A 48 -4.34 -2.70 3.49
N VAL A 49 -4.52 -3.97 3.18
CA VAL A 49 -5.32 -4.90 3.97
C VAL A 49 -4.45 -6.06 4.42
N ILE A 50 -4.45 -6.32 5.73
CA ILE A 50 -3.80 -7.47 6.35
C ILE A 50 -4.88 -8.30 7.03
N GLU A 51 -4.93 -9.59 6.73
CA GLU A 51 -5.90 -10.52 7.28
C GLU A 51 -5.19 -11.73 7.89
N LEU A 52 -5.64 -12.14 9.07
CA LEU A 52 -5.22 -13.37 9.73
C LEU A 52 -6.41 -14.31 9.79
N SER A 53 -6.27 -15.51 9.22
CA SER A 53 -7.34 -16.51 9.18
C SER A 53 -6.84 -17.89 9.60
N ASP A 54 -7.75 -18.73 10.10
CA ASP A 54 -7.46 -20.16 10.24
C ASP A 54 -7.23 -20.78 8.86
N SER A 55 -6.14 -21.53 8.69
CA SER A 55 -5.74 -22.04 7.37
C SER A 55 -6.60 -23.19 6.86
N VAL A 56 -7.45 -23.81 7.68
CA VAL A 56 -8.30 -24.94 7.30
C VAL A 56 -9.72 -24.46 7.03
N SER A 57 -10.30 -23.68 7.94
CA SER A 57 -11.68 -23.19 7.83
C SER A 57 -11.79 -21.90 7.00
N ASN A 58 -10.70 -21.17 6.80
CA ASN A 58 -10.68 -19.79 6.32
C ASN A 58 -11.45 -18.81 7.22
N GLU A 59 -11.70 -19.17 8.48
CA GLU A 59 -12.31 -18.26 9.44
C GLU A 59 -11.38 -17.07 9.70
N LEU A 60 -11.89 -15.85 9.46
CA LEU A 60 -11.15 -14.62 9.69
C LEU A 60 -11.06 -14.32 11.18
N LEU A 61 -9.84 -14.30 11.72
CA LEU A 61 -9.58 -14.04 13.13
C LEU A 61 -9.30 -12.56 13.40
N ALA A 62 -8.59 -11.90 12.48
CA ALA A 62 -8.27 -10.48 12.59
C ALA A 62 -8.12 -9.83 11.21
N ARG A 63 -8.41 -8.53 11.14
CA ARG A 63 -8.19 -7.69 9.96
C ARG A 63 -7.66 -6.32 10.36
N GLY A 64 -6.58 -5.90 9.72
CA GLY A 64 -6.07 -4.53 9.74
C GLY A 64 -6.28 -3.87 8.37
N VAL A 65 -6.67 -2.60 8.37
CA VAL A 65 -6.84 -1.80 7.15
C VAL A 65 -6.17 -0.45 7.37
N ASP A 66 -5.33 -0.03 6.41
CA ASP A 66 -4.75 1.30 6.38
C ASP A 66 -4.89 1.91 4.99
N THR A 67 -5.61 3.03 4.90
CA THR A 67 -5.75 3.81 3.66
C THR A 67 -4.87 5.04 3.77
N SER A 68 -3.99 5.22 2.80
CA SER A 68 -3.04 6.32 2.79
C SER A 68 -3.02 7.01 1.44
N THR A 69 -2.81 8.31 1.49
CA THR A 69 -2.64 9.15 0.29
C THR A 69 -1.20 9.61 0.23
N VAL A 70 -0.64 9.57 -0.96
CA VAL A 70 0.67 10.15 -1.30
C VAL A 70 0.48 11.24 -2.32
N GLU A 71 1.27 12.30 -2.18
CA GLU A 71 1.30 13.40 -3.13
C GLU A 71 2.36 13.15 -4.21
N GLY A 72 2.18 13.80 -5.34
CA GLY A 72 3.07 13.67 -6.47
C GLY A 72 2.95 14.84 -7.42
N ALA A 73 3.70 14.74 -8.49
CA ALA A 73 3.64 15.66 -9.60
C ALA A 73 3.40 14.89 -10.89
N ALA A 74 2.68 15.50 -11.81
CA ALA A 74 2.57 15.03 -13.17
C ALA A 74 3.10 16.09 -14.13
N MET A 75 3.72 15.63 -15.21
CA MET A 75 4.11 16.47 -16.34
C MET A 75 3.33 16.00 -17.55
N ARG A 76 2.61 16.91 -18.19
CA ARG A 76 1.96 16.68 -19.47
C ARG A 76 2.71 17.39 -20.57
N GLN A 77 3.04 16.69 -21.65
CA GLN A 77 3.62 17.26 -22.86
C GLN A 77 2.84 16.77 -24.07
N GLY A 78 2.04 17.66 -24.67
CA GLY A 78 1.11 17.30 -25.75
C GLY A 78 0.08 16.26 -25.28
N GLY A 79 0.12 15.07 -25.88
CA GLY A 79 -0.75 13.93 -25.56
C GLY A 79 -0.20 12.99 -24.48
N GLU A 80 1.06 13.13 -24.10
CA GLU A 80 1.72 12.25 -23.13
C GLU A 80 1.64 12.81 -21.71
N MET A 81 1.60 11.92 -20.72
CA MET A 81 1.61 12.27 -19.31
C MET A 81 2.58 11.35 -18.56
N ALA A 82 3.53 11.95 -17.86
CA ALA A 82 4.43 11.28 -16.94
C ALA A 82 4.06 11.65 -15.50
N THR A 83 4.07 10.68 -14.59
CA THR A 83 3.79 10.89 -13.16
C THR A 83 5.01 10.54 -12.33
N ARG A 84 5.23 11.30 -11.26
CA ARG A 84 6.22 11.01 -10.22
C ARG A 84 5.54 11.12 -8.87
N TRP A 85 5.58 10.03 -8.13
CA TRP A 85 4.97 9.93 -6.81
C TRP A 85 6.05 10.11 -5.75
N GLN A 86 5.92 11.14 -4.93
CA GLN A 86 6.82 11.39 -3.81
C GLN A 86 6.21 10.68 -2.59
N GLY A 87 7.03 9.96 -1.81
CA GLY A 87 6.54 9.27 -0.60
C GLY A 87 5.90 7.89 -0.80
N VAL A 88 5.85 7.33 -2.01
CA VAL A 88 5.44 5.91 -2.21
C VAL A 88 6.40 4.96 -1.50
N GLU A 89 7.70 5.24 -1.58
CA GLU A 89 8.74 4.45 -0.91
C GLU A 89 8.57 4.52 0.61
N GLU A 90 8.47 5.73 1.17
CA GLU A 90 8.24 5.96 2.60
C GLU A 90 6.95 5.28 3.10
N LEU A 91 5.85 5.36 2.34
CA LEU A 91 4.60 4.68 2.67
C LEU A 91 4.79 3.16 2.67
N SER A 92 5.47 2.61 1.67
CA SER A 92 5.74 1.19 1.55
C SER A 92 6.64 0.68 2.68
N GLU A 93 7.65 1.46 3.06
CA GLU A 93 8.52 1.17 4.20
C GLU A 93 7.76 1.20 5.52
N ARG A 94 6.89 2.20 5.72
CA ARG A 94 6.02 2.27 6.90
C ARG A 94 5.14 1.04 7.01
N TRP A 95 4.48 0.64 5.92
CA TRP A 95 3.66 -0.57 5.86
C TRP A 95 4.46 -1.84 6.15
N ALA A 96 5.63 -1.98 5.54
CA ALA A 96 6.52 -3.11 5.79
C ALA A 96 6.97 -3.17 7.26
N SER A 97 7.29 -2.01 7.86
CA SER A 97 7.70 -1.89 9.26
C SER A 97 6.59 -2.31 10.22
N VAL A 98 5.36 -1.81 10.01
CA VAL A 98 4.20 -2.17 10.83
C VAL A 98 3.85 -3.66 10.68
N ALA A 99 3.84 -4.20 9.46
CA ALA A 99 3.58 -5.61 9.22
C ALA A 99 4.62 -6.51 9.90
N ARG A 100 5.92 -6.17 9.78
CA ARG A 100 7.00 -6.89 10.47
C ARG A 100 6.84 -6.84 11.98
N ALA A 101 6.58 -5.67 12.55
CA ALA A 101 6.36 -5.51 13.98
C ALA A 101 5.17 -6.35 14.47
N GLY A 102 4.08 -6.40 13.72
CA GLY A 102 2.91 -7.24 14.02
C GLY A 102 3.23 -8.74 13.97
N VAL A 103 3.96 -9.21 12.95
CA VAL A 103 4.40 -10.61 12.89
C VAL A 103 5.36 -10.94 14.04
N SER A 104 6.31 -10.05 14.33
CA SER A 104 7.26 -10.22 15.43
C SER A 104 6.59 -10.25 16.79
N SER A 105 5.55 -9.44 17.03
CA SER A 105 4.82 -9.47 18.30
C SER A 105 4.07 -10.78 18.48
N LEU A 106 3.42 -11.31 17.44
CA LEU A 106 2.73 -12.61 17.47
C LEU A 106 3.69 -13.78 17.72
N VAL A 107 4.90 -13.73 17.15
CA VAL A 107 5.92 -14.74 17.38
C VAL A 107 6.53 -14.62 18.78
N GLY A 108 6.77 -13.38 19.24
CA GLY A 108 7.43 -13.07 20.51
C GLY A 108 6.54 -13.23 21.74
N SER A 109 5.22 -13.02 21.63
CA SER A 109 4.26 -13.20 22.73
C SER A 109 3.97 -14.67 23.06
N ALA A 110 4.55 -15.61 22.33
CA ALA A 110 4.37 -17.05 22.50
C ALA A 110 5.49 -17.72 23.32
N ASN A 111 6.34 -16.92 23.99
CA ASN A 111 7.38 -17.36 24.93
C ASN A 111 7.07 -16.88 26.35
#